data_AF-A0A5C7JI90-F1
#
_entry.id   AF-A0A5C7JI90-F1
#
_cell.length_a   1.000
_cell.length_b   1.000
_cell.length_c   1.000
_cell.angle_alpha   90.00
_cell.angle_beta   90.00
_cell.angle_gamma   90.00
#
_symmetry.space_group_name_H-M   'P 1'
#
loop_
_entity.id
_entity.type
_entity.pdbx_description
1 polymer ?
#
loop_
_entity_poly.entity_id
_entity_poly.type
_entity_poly.pdbx_seq_one_letter_code
_entity_poly.pdbx_strand_id
1 'polypeptide(L)'
;MKLTSRQLAPSLGMTDLLHIVLVDDQSQDPNGSSYKATIQQVVDLLNDSNGDLYWVSGSTGTYAIKALNDSALDAIGNYSVAMNWETLATGDMSLAIGNGTIASGVGSFASGLFSESAAEYSHAEGATTLASGSTAHSEGNSTIAGGDNSHAEGKYSQALGESSHAEGYFGVATGYGSHVEGVKNIATGEGAHAEGGYYDVRKSRYNSTSATTIATHAEGATTLASGFASHAEGFVTIASGGASHAEGGNTLASGQYAHAEGYYTSATTLYSHSEGFITIASGVASHAQGYQTKATGEISYAEGNITHAAGDNSHAEGISTYAGVNSHAEGWLTYATATSHAEGYQTSAMTQYCHSEGLRTLANGNQAHAEGNATKASGDSSHAQGLSSIASGMASHAEGNNTTASGNYSHAQGTSTVAIGTNSFASGLRTVASGATTFVHGSDSTAMADNTIVLGNSITGTTANTTYVDRLNIKTVGIYADNAAAIAGGLPVGTIYRTSTGQLMIRY
;
A
#
# COMPACT_ATOMS: atom_id res chain seq x y z
N MET A 1 60.90 54.07 24.57
CA MET A 1 60.84 55.50 24.19
C MET A 1 59.38 55.88 23.98
N LYS A 2 58.87 56.90 24.70
CA LYS A 2 57.49 57.41 24.56
C LYS A 2 57.47 58.35 23.35
N LEU A 3 56.75 58.00 22.29
CA LEU A 3 56.62 58.85 21.11
C LEU A 3 55.86 60.13 21.48
N THR A 4 56.57 61.23 21.68
CA THR A 4 56.00 62.57 21.88
C THR A 4 56.11 63.36 20.58
N SER A 5 54.96 63.80 20.08
CA SER A 5 54.71 64.50 18.81
C SER A 5 54.66 63.60 17.58
N ARG A 6 53.44 63.33 17.09
CA ARG A 6 53.21 62.89 15.71
C ARG A 6 53.22 64.14 14.83
N GLN A 7 54.32 64.41 14.15
CA GLN A 7 54.24 65.10 12.86
C GLN A 7 54.52 64.07 11.77
N LEU A 8 53.55 63.89 10.87
CA LEU A 8 53.84 63.27 9.58
C LEU A 8 54.91 64.13 8.91
N ALA A 9 56.07 63.56 8.61
CA ALA A 9 57.07 64.25 7.81
C ALA A 9 56.43 64.66 6.47
N PRO A 10 56.59 65.92 6.02
CA PRO A 10 55.88 66.44 4.85
C PRO A 10 56.25 65.73 3.54
N SER A 11 57.40 65.05 3.51
CA SER A 11 57.81 64.10 2.48
C SER A 11 58.90 63.20 3.06
N LEU A 12 58.82 61.89 2.84
CA LEU A 12 59.90 60.94 3.14
C LEU A 12 60.53 60.49 1.82
N GLY A 13 61.85 60.60 1.69
CA GLY A 13 62.63 60.08 0.58
C GLY A 13 63.24 58.71 0.88
N MET A 14 63.52 57.90 -0.14
CA MET A 14 64.06 56.54 0.03
C MET A 14 65.40 56.48 0.80
N THR A 15 66.15 57.59 0.84
CA THR A 15 67.41 57.69 1.61
C THR A 15 67.23 58.13 3.06
N ASP A 16 66.02 58.54 3.46
CA ASP A 16 65.75 58.95 4.83
C ASP A 16 65.85 57.75 5.77
N LEU A 17 66.34 58.00 6.98
CA LEU A 17 66.63 56.94 7.95
C LEU A 17 65.44 56.69 8.87
N LEU A 18 64.98 55.44 8.90
CA LEU A 18 64.15 54.90 9.97
C LEU A 18 65.04 54.54 11.16
N HIS A 19 64.67 55.04 12.33
CA HIS A 19 65.23 54.60 13.59
C HIS A 19 64.40 53.43 14.12
N ILE A 20 64.97 52.24 14.11
CA ILE A 20 64.32 50.99 14.53
C ILE A 20 64.92 50.60 15.88
N VAL A 21 64.09 50.35 16.87
CA VAL A 21 64.54 49.87 18.18
C VAL A 21 64.04 48.44 18.34
N LEU A 22 64.97 47.49 18.42
CA LEU A 22 64.68 46.08 18.68
C LEU A 22 64.84 45.84 20.17
N VAL A 23 63.72 45.65 20.87
CA VAL A 23 63.69 45.53 22.33
C VAL A 23 64.32 44.24 22.85
N ASP A 24 64.37 43.19 22.01
CA ASP A 24 64.94 41.88 22.38
C ASP A 24 66.40 41.70 21.94
N ASP A 25 66.97 42.66 21.20
CA ASP A 25 68.39 42.68 20.84
C ASP A 25 69.15 43.59 21.80
N GLN A 26 70.13 43.08 22.55
CA GLN A 26 70.93 43.89 23.49
C GLN A 26 72.39 44.08 23.05
N SER A 27 72.70 43.84 21.78
CA SER A 27 74.06 43.93 21.24
C SER A 27 74.66 45.34 21.29
N GLN A 28 73.84 46.40 21.28
CA GLN A 28 74.28 47.80 21.35
C GLN A 28 73.86 48.52 22.64
N ASP A 29 72.71 48.17 23.23
CA ASP A 29 72.22 48.73 24.50
C ASP A 29 71.47 47.67 25.33
N PRO A 30 71.71 47.57 26.66
CA PRO A 30 71.04 46.62 27.54
C PRO A 30 69.51 46.79 27.68
N ASN A 31 68.92 47.86 27.14
CA ASN A 31 67.47 48.11 27.17
C ASN A 31 66.82 47.99 25.77
N GLY A 32 67.57 47.48 24.79
CA GLY A 32 67.13 47.32 23.40
C GLY A 32 68.02 48.10 22.44
N SER A 33 68.52 47.41 21.42
CA SER A 33 69.48 47.94 20.45
C SER A 33 68.78 48.78 19.41
N SER A 34 69.47 49.84 18.97
CA SER A 34 68.95 50.79 17.99
C SER A 34 69.67 50.68 16.67
N TYR A 35 68.91 50.59 15.58
CA TYR A 35 69.41 50.50 14.23
C TYR A 35 68.90 51.69 13.42
N LYS A 36 69.74 52.15 12.50
CA LYS A 36 69.33 53.09 11.46
C LYS A 36 69.37 52.34 10.15
N ALA A 37 68.22 52.26 9.48
CA ALA A 37 68.12 51.74 8.13
C ALA A 37 67.52 52.83 7.25
N THR A 38 68.00 52.99 6.03
CA THR A 38 67.30 53.84 5.06
C THR A 38 65.94 53.22 4.75
N ILE A 39 64.96 54.04 4.38
CA ILE A 39 63.68 53.55 3.90
C ILE A 39 63.90 52.56 2.75
N GLN A 40 64.85 52.84 1.85
CA GLN A 40 65.25 51.91 0.78
C GLN A 40 65.72 50.55 1.33
N GLN A 41 66.56 50.52 2.36
CA GLN A 41 67.04 49.26 2.94
C GLN A 41 65.91 48.44 3.57
N VAL A 42 64.92 49.10 4.18
CA VAL A 42 63.73 48.43 4.72
C VAL A 42 62.85 47.94 3.59
N VAL A 43 62.67 48.73 2.54
CA VAL A 43 61.93 48.35 1.32
C VAL A 43 62.59 47.16 0.62
N ASP A 44 63.91 47.18 0.45
CA ASP A 44 64.70 46.09 -0.13
C ASP A 44 64.64 44.82 0.73
N LEU A 45 64.56 44.94 2.06
CA LEU A 45 64.36 43.80 2.96
C LEU A 45 62.95 43.22 2.86
N LEU A 46 61.97 44.05 2.51
CA LEU A 46 60.59 43.64 2.31
C LEU A 46 60.31 43.20 0.88
N ASN A 47 61.24 43.43 -0.06
CA ASN A 47 61.15 43.08 -1.46
C ASN A 47 62.05 41.89 -1.81
N ASP A 48 61.65 41.11 -2.81
CA ASP A 48 62.48 40.11 -3.45
C ASP A 48 63.52 40.77 -4.38
N SER A 49 64.32 39.94 -5.07
CA SER A 49 65.35 40.41 -6.00
C SER A 49 64.84 41.19 -7.22
N ASN A 50 63.52 41.24 -7.45
CA ASN A 50 62.87 42.00 -8.53
C ASN A 50 62.25 43.31 -8.05
N GLY A 51 62.28 43.60 -6.74
CA GLY A 51 61.67 44.80 -6.15
C GLY A 51 60.21 44.62 -5.75
N ASP A 52 59.71 43.39 -5.77
CA ASP A 52 58.35 43.01 -5.40
C ASP A 52 58.31 42.60 -3.94
N LEU A 53 57.33 43.07 -3.14
CA LEU A 53 57.22 42.68 -1.73
C LEU A 53 57.26 41.13 -1.61
N TYR A 54 57.90 40.53 -0.59
CA TYR A 54 57.94 39.06 -0.35
C TYR A 54 56.54 38.38 -0.33
N TRP A 55 55.47 39.18 -0.35
CA TRP A 55 54.06 38.79 -0.39
C TRP A 55 53.44 38.82 -1.80
N VAL A 56 54.17 39.19 -2.85
CA VAL A 56 53.63 39.37 -4.22
C VAL A 56 54.49 38.78 -5.34
N SER A 57 55.70 38.26 -5.08
CA SER A 57 56.54 37.73 -6.16
C SER A 57 55.95 36.45 -6.80
N GLY A 58 55.66 36.51 -8.10
CA GLY A 58 54.97 35.45 -8.87
C GLY A 58 53.48 35.73 -9.13
N SER A 59 52.86 36.70 -8.45
CA SER A 59 51.49 37.11 -8.77
C SER A 59 51.45 38.01 -10.00
N THR A 60 50.55 37.74 -10.96
CA THR A 60 50.40 38.58 -12.18
C THR A 60 49.14 39.45 -12.17
N GLY A 61 48.19 39.19 -11.26
CA GLY A 61 46.96 39.96 -11.13
C GLY A 61 47.15 41.30 -10.41
N THR A 62 46.30 42.28 -10.71
CA THR A 62 46.35 43.58 -10.02
C THR A 62 45.94 43.41 -8.56
N TYR A 63 46.76 43.85 -7.60
CA TYR A 63 46.54 43.71 -6.15
C TYR A 63 46.45 42.26 -5.63
N ALA A 64 46.98 41.28 -6.37
CA ALA A 64 46.99 39.88 -5.97
C ALA A 64 48.09 39.58 -4.92
N ILE A 65 47.80 38.69 -3.96
CA ILE A 65 48.72 38.32 -2.86
C ILE A 65 49.09 36.84 -2.98
N LYS A 66 50.38 36.55 -2.87
CA LYS A 66 50.94 35.20 -2.77
C LYS A 66 51.66 35.07 -1.43
N ALA A 67 51.10 34.27 -0.52
CA ALA A 67 51.74 34.02 0.77
C ALA A 67 52.62 32.76 0.69
N LEU A 68 53.91 32.93 1.01
CA LEU A 68 54.96 31.89 1.12
C LEU A 68 54.53 30.48 0.68
N ASN A 69 54.78 30.14 -0.58
CA ASN A 69 54.59 28.80 -1.12
C ASN A 69 55.88 28.23 -1.73
N ASP A 70 56.04 26.91 -1.67
CA ASP A 70 57.17 26.16 -2.25
C ASP A 70 56.81 25.65 -3.67
N SER A 71 56.06 26.45 -4.43
CA SER A 71 55.53 26.02 -5.74
C SER A 71 55.42 27.17 -6.74
N ALA A 72 55.65 26.87 -8.01
CA ALA A 72 55.53 27.80 -9.15
C ALA A 72 54.07 28.10 -9.58
N LEU A 73 53.08 27.89 -8.70
CA LEU A 73 51.67 28.19 -8.95
C LEU A 73 51.30 29.53 -8.27
N ASP A 74 50.42 30.30 -8.94
CA ASP A 74 50.36 31.76 -8.80
C ASP A 74 48.94 32.30 -8.49
N ALA A 75 48.90 33.51 -7.94
CA ALA A 75 47.69 34.33 -7.84
C ALA A 75 47.61 35.22 -9.10
N ILE A 76 46.80 34.81 -10.07
CA ILE A 76 46.74 35.39 -11.43
C ILE A 76 45.56 36.37 -11.57
N GLY A 77 44.44 36.13 -10.88
CA GLY A 77 43.27 37.01 -10.95
C GLY A 77 43.48 38.35 -10.23
N ASN A 78 42.76 39.39 -10.63
CA ASN A 78 42.78 40.67 -9.91
C ASN A 78 42.23 40.50 -8.49
N TYR A 79 42.90 41.06 -7.47
CA TYR A 79 42.54 40.90 -6.06
C TYR A 79 42.50 39.44 -5.58
N SER A 80 43.17 38.52 -6.28
CA SER A 80 43.22 37.11 -5.90
C SER A 80 44.25 36.85 -4.79
N VAL A 81 44.04 35.77 -4.03
CA VAL A 81 44.95 35.35 -2.96
C VAL A 81 45.23 33.86 -3.08
N ALA A 82 46.51 33.49 -3.16
CA ALA A 82 46.97 32.09 -3.10
C ALA A 82 47.90 31.90 -1.89
N MET A 83 47.63 30.88 -1.07
CA MET A 83 48.39 30.59 0.15
C MET A 83 48.72 29.10 0.26
N ASN A 84 49.90 28.78 0.82
CA ASN A 84 50.41 27.42 1.05
C ASN A 84 50.77 26.66 -0.26
N TRP A 85 51.00 25.34 -0.20
CA TRP A 85 51.68 24.55 -1.24
C TRP A 85 50.81 24.23 -2.46
N GLU A 86 51.35 24.42 -3.67
CA GLU A 86 50.72 24.08 -4.95
C GLU A 86 49.32 24.70 -5.16
N THR A 87 49.09 25.90 -4.65
CA THR A 87 47.80 26.60 -4.79
C THR A 87 47.77 27.55 -5.99
N LEU A 88 46.61 27.64 -6.67
CA LEU A 88 46.40 28.43 -7.89
C LEU A 88 45.10 29.24 -7.77
N ALA A 89 45.19 30.56 -7.82
CA ALA A 89 44.04 31.47 -7.75
C ALA A 89 43.95 32.30 -9.03
N THR A 90 43.18 31.86 -10.04
CA THR A 90 43.10 32.53 -11.35
C THR A 90 41.87 33.41 -11.53
N GLY A 91 40.85 33.27 -10.68
CA GLY A 91 39.65 34.09 -10.75
C GLY A 91 39.86 35.49 -10.17
N ASP A 92 39.21 36.50 -10.73
CA ASP A 92 39.17 37.81 -10.09
C ASP A 92 38.49 37.69 -8.71
N MET A 93 39.08 38.27 -7.66
CA MET A 93 38.65 38.17 -6.26
C MET A 93 38.64 36.73 -5.70
N SER A 94 39.35 35.77 -6.31
CA SER A 94 39.38 34.38 -5.84
C SER A 94 40.36 34.14 -4.68
N LEU A 95 40.06 33.20 -3.79
CA LEU A 95 40.90 32.79 -2.66
C LEU A 95 41.21 31.29 -2.68
N ALA A 96 42.47 30.90 -2.85
CA ALA A 96 42.95 29.52 -2.78
C ALA A 96 43.89 29.31 -1.57
N ILE A 97 43.54 28.41 -0.64
CA ILE A 97 44.34 28.13 0.56
C ILE A 97 44.54 26.64 0.76
N GLY A 98 45.77 26.16 0.91
CA GLY A 98 46.04 24.79 1.38
C GLY A 98 47.07 24.03 0.56
N ASN A 99 46.74 22.82 0.11
CA ASN A 99 47.68 21.94 -0.56
C ASN A 99 47.07 21.52 -1.91
N GLY A 100 47.58 22.02 -3.03
CA GLY A 100 47.06 21.66 -4.35
C GLY A 100 45.69 22.25 -4.70
N THR A 101 45.25 23.34 -4.04
CA THR A 101 43.90 23.91 -4.24
C THR A 101 43.84 24.88 -5.41
N ILE A 102 42.72 24.91 -6.13
CA ILE A 102 42.49 25.74 -7.32
C ILE A 102 41.23 26.57 -7.14
N ALA A 103 41.33 27.89 -7.23
CA ALA A 103 40.19 28.81 -7.27
C ALA A 103 40.21 29.59 -8.59
N SER A 104 39.45 29.14 -9.59
CA SER A 104 39.52 29.68 -10.95
C SER A 104 38.31 30.53 -11.36
N GLY A 105 37.19 30.42 -10.66
CA GLY A 105 36.01 31.25 -10.88
C GLY A 105 36.10 32.64 -10.24
N VAL A 106 35.38 33.63 -10.78
CA VAL A 106 35.33 34.99 -10.21
C VAL A 106 34.67 34.93 -8.82
N GLY A 107 35.33 35.50 -7.81
CA GLY A 107 34.88 35.49 -6.42
C GLY A 107 34.87 34.10 -5.77
N SER A 108 35.51 33.11 -6.38
CA SER A 108 35.53 31.73 -5.87
C SER A 108 36.43 31.55 -4.65
N PHE A 109 36.09 30.59 -3.79
CA PHE A 109 36.92 30.17 -2.66
C PHE A 109 37.24 28.69 -2.76
N ALA A 110 38.51 28.31 -2.60
CA ALA A 110 38.96 26.94 -2.50
C ALA A 110 39.88 26.74 -1.29
N SER A 111 39.57 25.79 -0.41
CA SER A 111 40.44 25.44 0.72
C SER A 111 40.64 23.94 0.96
N GLY A 112 41.74 23.61 1.63
CA GLY A 112 42.05 22.24 2.07
C GLY A 112 43.07 21.52 1.20
N LEU A 113 42.76 20.30 0.73
CA LEU A 113 43.69 19.42 0.02
C LEU A 113 43.13 19.04 -1.35
N PHE A 114 43.76 19.47 -2.45
CA PHE A 114 43.35 19.18 -3.83
C PHE A 114 41.90 19.55 -4.18
N SER A 115 41.37 20.59 -3.52
CA SER A 115 40.02 21.10 -3.74
C SER A 115 39.99 22.15 -4.86
N GLU A 116 38.97 22.12 -5.72
CA GLU A 116 38.81 23.00 -6.87
C GLU A 116 37.47 23.73 -6.85
N SER A 117 37.52 25.06 -6.98
CA SER A 117 36.38 25.94 -7.12
C SER A 117 36.46 26.65 -8.48
N ALA A 118 35.69 26.16 -9.44
CA ALA A 118 35.86 26.44 -10.86
C ALA A 118 34.90 27.50 -11.44
N ALA A 119 33.85 27.87 -10.71
CA ALA A 119 32.75 28.70 -11.21
C ALA A 119 32.58 30.01 -10.43
N GLU A 120 31.77 30.91 -10.98
CA GLU A 120 31.51 32.22 -10.38
C GLU A 120 30.89 32.05 -8.99
N TYR A 121 31.49 32.70 -7.98
CA TYR A 121 31.11 32.64 -6.56
C TYR A 121 31.01 31.23 -5.96
N SER A 122 31.66 30.22 -6.56
CA SER A 122 31.65 28.86 -6.02
C SER A 122 32.57 28.72 -4.80
N HIS A 123 32.27 27.75 -3.94
CA HIS A 123 32.99 27.46 -2.71
C HIS A 123 33.36 25.97 -2.64
N ALA A 124 34.65 25.63 -2.64
CA ALA A 124 35.12 24.27 -2.39
C ALA A 124 35.99 24.21 -1.11
N GLU A 125 35.69 23.32 -0.19
CA GLU A 125 36.51 23.09 1.01
C GLU A 125 36.63 21.59 1.34
N GLY A 126 37.64 21.22 2.14
CA GLY A 126 37.88 19.83 2.51
C GLY A 126 38.99 19.15 1.72
N ALA A 127 38.78 17.92 1.23
CA ALA A 127 39.80 17.15 0.52
C ALA A 127 39.25 16.57 -0.79
N THR A 128 39.89 16.88 -1.91
CA THR A 128 39.56 16.48 -3.29
C THR A 128 38.14 16.88 -3.69
N THR A 129 37.63 18.02 -3.25
CA THR A 129 36.26 18.48 -3.54
C THR A 129 36.24 19.34 -4.81
N LEU A 130 35.10 19.38 -5.52
CA LEU A 130 34.93 20.15 -6.76
C LEU A 130 33.62 20.94 -6.74
N ALA A 131 33.69 22.26 -6.71
CA ALA A 131 32.55 23.15 -6.95
C ALA A 131 32.67 23.75 -8.36
N SER A 132 31.81 23.31 -9.29
CA SER A 132 31.87 23.68 -10.72
C SER A 132 30.61 24.34 -11.28
N GLY A 133 29.54 24.43 -10.49
CA GLY A 133 28.37 25.27 -10.79
C GLY A 133 28.50 26.68 -10.21
N SER A 134 27.83 27.67 -10.82
CA SER A 134 27.76 29.03 -10.29
C SER A 134 27.13 29.02 -8.88
N THR A 135 27.70 29.75 -7.92
CA THR A 135 27.32 29.76 -6.50
C THR A 135 27.27 28.40 -5.80
N ALA A 136 27.87 27.35 -6.39
CA ALA A 136 27.86 26.00 -5.82
C ALA A 136 28.80 25.89 -4.61
N HIS A 137 28.45 25.04 -3.64
CA HIS A 137 29.26 24.75 -2.45
C HIS A 137 29.57 23.25 -2.38
N SER A 138 30.85 22.88 -2.28
CA SER A 138 31.29 21.50 -2.10
C SER A 138 32.20 21.39 -0.87
N GLU A 139 31.80 20.61 0.13
CA GLU A 139 32.60 20.36 1.33
C GLU A 139 32.76 18.86 1.66
N GLY A 140 33.72 18.51 2.51
CA GLY A 140 33.97 17.11 2.91
C GLY A 140 35.11 16.42 2.14
N ASN A 141 34.91 15.17 1.71
CA ASN A 141 35.94 14.35 1.05
C ASN A 141 35.48 13.79 -0.30
N SER A 142 36.11 14.20 -1.39
CA SER A 142 35.79 13.75 -2.75
C SER A 142 34.36 14.07 -3.18
N THR A 143 33.78 15.19 -2.71
CA THR A 143 32.44 15.66 -3.09
C THR A 143 32.47 16.50 -4.38
N ILE A 144 31.34 16.55 -5.09
CA ILE A 144 31.19 17.34 -6.32
C ILE A 144 29.87 18.12 -6.26
N ALA A 145 29.94 19.44 -6.31
CA ALA A 145 28.80 20.33 -6.54
C ALA A 145 28.91 20.93 -7.95
N GLY A 146 28.20 20.31 -8.91
CA GLY A 146 28.29 20.61 -10.33
C GLY A 146 27.14 21.44 -10.90
N GLY A 147 25.99 21.48 -10.23
CA GLY A 147 24.86 22.32 -10.65
C GLY A 147 24.96 23.75 -10.12
N ASP A 148 24.34 24.70 -10.81
CA ASP A 148 24.22 26.07 -10.29
C ASP A 148 23.45 26.07 -8.96
N ASN A 149 23.95 26.79 -7.97
CA ASN A 149 23.42 26.85 -6.61
C ASN A 149 23.30 25.48 -5.91
N SER A 150 24.09 24.49 -6.34
CA SER A 150 24.11 23.15 -5.73
C SER A 150 24.97 23.11 -4.46
N HIS A 151 24.66 22.16 -3.57
CA HIS A 151 25.45 21.90 -2.36
C HIS A 151 25.80 20.41 -2.26
N ALA A 152 27.06 20.07 -2.03
CA ALA A 152 27.50 18.70 -1.77
C ALA A 152 28.38 18.60 -0.53
N GLU A 153 28.00 17.76 0.43
CA GLU A 153 28.74 17.52 1.67
C GLU A 153 28.90 16.01 1.98
N GLY A 154 29.79 15.67 2.92
CA GLY A 154 30.08 14.29 3.32
C GLY A 154 31.23 13.65 2.52
N LYS A 155 31.03 12.47 1.93
CA LYS A 155 32.08 11.71 1.25
C LYS A 155 31.60 11.05 -0.06
N TYR A 156 32.25 11.38 -1.18
CA TYR A 156 31.86 10.94 -2.53
C TYR A 156 30.45 11.37 -2.98
N SER A 157 29.82 12.32 -2.29
CA SER A 157 28.50 12.86 -2.64
C SER A 157 28.58 13.77 -3.87
N GLN A 158 27.55 13.75 -4.71
CA GLN A 158 27.49 14.50 -5.97
C GLN A 158 26.14 15.21 -6.12
N ALA A 159 26.17 16.54 -6.14
CA ALA A 159 25.02 17.40 -6.42
C ALA A 159 25.21 18.04 -7.80
N LEU A 160 24.61 17.45 -8.84
CA LEU A 160 24.83 17.79 -10.25
C LEU A 160 23.66 18.57 -10.87
N GLY A 161 22.49 18.56 -10.24
CA GLY A 161 21.33 19.35 -10.67
C GLY A 161 21.39 20.80 -10.18
N GLU A 162 20.77 21.73 -10.90
CA GLU A 162 20.59 23.10 -10.41
C GLU A 162 19.80 23.08 -9.09
N SER A 163 20.27 23.84 -8.08
CA SER A 163 19.73 23.87 -6.72
C SER A 163 19.65 22.50 -6.02
N SER A 164 20.40 21.51 -6.49
CA SER A 164 20.42 20.17 -5.87
C SER A 164 21.26 20.13 -4.59
N HIS A 165 20.93 19.21 -3.69
CA HIS A 165 21.66 18.97 -2.45
C HIS A 165 22.04 17.49 -2.32
N ALA A 166 23.29 17.18 -1.97
CA ALA A 166 23.75 15.82 -1.74
C ALA A 166 24.63 15.73 -0.49
N GLU A 167 24.18 14.98 0.51
CA GLU A 167 24.89 14.74 1.77
C GLU A 167 25.07 13.23 2.05
N GLY A 168 26.01 12.90 2.96
CA GLY A 168 26.27 11.52 3.37
C GLY A 168 27.42 10.81 2.64
N TYR A 169 27.19 9.60 2.13
CA TYR A 169 28.20 8.75 1.49
C TYR A 169 27.75 8.22 0.13
N PHE A 170 28.41 8.67 -0.96
CA PHE A 170 28.08 8.32 -2.34
C PHE A 170 26.65 8.68 -2.80
N GLY A 171 26.01 9.69 -2.19
CA GLY A 171 24.73 10.21 -2.68
C GLY A 171 24.88 10.87 -4.05
N VAL A 172 23.89 10.72 -4.93
CA VAL A 172 23.86 11.37 -6.25
C VAL A 172 22.51 12.08 -6.49
N ALA A 173 22.54 13.41 -6.53
CA ALA A 173 21.39 14.27 -6.84
C ALA A 173 21.60 14.93 -8.22
N THR A 174 20.77 14.63 -9.22
CA THR A 174 20.92 15.19 -10.59
C THR A 174 19.72 15.98 -11.07
N GLY A 175 18.60 15.95 -10.34
CA GLY A 175 17.38 16.68 -10.71
C GLY A 175 17.45 18.15 -10.27
N TYR A 176 16.67 19.01 -10.92
CA TYR A 176 16.46 20.38 -10.44
C TYR A 176 15.86 20.34 -9.03
N GLY A 177 16.50 20.96 -8.05
CA GLY A 177 16.06 20.97 -6.65
C GLY A 177 16.01 19.59 -5.99
N SER A 178 16.68 18.57 -6.54
CA SER A 178 16.67 17.23 -5.95
C SER A 178 17.56 17.16 -4.70
N HIS A 179 17.18 16.33 -3.73
CA HIS A 179 17.91 16.13 -2.48
C HIS A 179 18.26 14.65 -2.27
N VAL A 180 19.48 14.37 -1.81
CA VAL A 180 19.85 13.04 -1.30
C VAL A 180 20.60 13.16 0.02
N GLU A 181 20.29 12.26 0.96
CA GLU A 181 21.03 12.09 2.22
C GLU A 181 21.27 10.60 2.51
N GLY A 182 22.26 10.26 3.34
CA GLY A 182 22.52 8.88 3.75
C GLY A 182 23.52 8.10 2.88
N VAL A 183 23.24 6.84 2.51
CA VAL A 183 24.25 5.93 1.90
C VAL A 183 23.84 5.44 0.50
N LYS A 184 24.54 5.93 -0.53
CA LYS A 184 24.38 5.56 -1.95
C LYS A 184 23.00 5.85 -2.54
N ASN A 185 22.28 6.80 -1.97
CA ASN A 185 20.95 7.16 -2.46
C ASN A 185 21.03 7.99 -3.74
N ILE A 186 19.99 7.91 -4.56
CA ILE A 186 19.93 8.53 -5.89
C ILE A 186 18.63 9.32 -6.03
N ALA A 187 18.73 10.61 -6.35
CA ALA A 187 17.60 11.44 -6.72
C ALA A 187 17.83 12.08 -8.09
N THR A 188 17.07 11.68 -9.10
CA THR A 188 17.25 12.16 -10.50
C THR A 188 16.11 13.02 -11.02
N GLY A 189 14.96 12.99 -10.37
CA GLY A 189 13.79 13.78 -10.78
C GLY A 189 13.80 15.20 -10.24
N GLU A 190 13.07 16.10 -10.90
CA GLU A 190 12.82 17.46 -10.40
C GLU A 190 12.12 17.40 -9.04
N GLY A 191 12.70 18.04 -8.02
CA GLY A 191 12.22 18.00 -6.64
C GLY A 191 12.19 16.61 -6.01
N ALA A 192 12.94 15.64 -6.57
CA ALA A 192 13.02 14.29 -6.01
C ALA A 192 13.84 14.28 -4.71
N HIS A 193 13.41 13.48 -3.74
CA HIS A 193 14.08 13.32 -2.46
C HIS A 193 14.37 11.85 -2.17
N ALA A 194 15.62 11.49 -1.86
CA ALA A 194 15.98 10.13 -1.48
C ALA A 194 16.86 10.10 -0.22
N GLU A 195 16.37 9.45 0.84
CA GLU A 195 17.03 9.39 2.15
C GLU A 195 17.19 7.97 2.71
N GLY A 196 17.95 7.84 3.80
CA GLY A 196 18.25 6.58 4.46
C GLY A 196 19.39 5.79 3.82
N GLY A 197 19.15 4.52 3.54
CA GLY A 197 20.14 3.60 3.01
C GLY A 197 21.26 3.22 3.98
N TYR A 198 21.86 2.04 3.78
CA TYR A 198 23.01 1.59 4.59
C TYR A 198 23.81 0.48 3.91
N TYR A 199 25.01 0.21 4.44
CA TYR A 199 25.83 -0.93 4.05
C TYR A 199 25.57 -2.16 4.95
N ASP A 200 25.05 -3.25 4.39
CA ASP A 200 24.85 -4.51 5.11
C ASP A 200 26.12 -5.36 5.07
N VAL A 201 26.89 -5.32 6.17
CA VAL A 201 28.13 -6.10 6.34
C VAL A 201 27.91 -7.62 6.21
N ARG A 202 26.72 -8.13 6.52
CA ARG A 202 26.42 -9.58 6.47
C ARG A 202 26.20 -10.05 5.05
N LYS A 203 25.65 -9.18 4.19
CA LYS A 203 25.37 -9.46 2.77
C LYS A 203 26.40 -8.85 1.82
N SER A 204 27.35 -8.08 2.33
CA SER A 204 28.36 -7.34 1.55
C SER A 204 27.74 -6.49 0.43
N ARG A 205 26.63 -5.82 0.71
CA ARG A 205 25.89 -5.00 -0.26
C ARG A 205 25.34 -3.72 0.35
N TYR A 206 25.07 -2.74 -0.50
CA TYR A 206 24.35 -1.53 -0.12
C TYR A 206 22.84 -1.73 -0.30
N ASN A 207 22.06 -1.21 0.63
CA ASN A 207 20.60 -1.15 0.54
C ASN A 207 20.20 0.31 0.35
N SER A 208 20.37 0.84 -0.86
CA SER A 208 20.15 2.25 -1.20
C SER A 208 18.68 2.54 -1.48
N THR A 209 18.31 3.82 -1.49
CA THR A 209 17.00 4.32 -1.92
C THR A 209 17.13 5.07 -3.24
N SER A 210 16.04 5.18 -4.01
CA SER A 210 16.06 5.86 -5.31
C SER A 210 14.75 6.58 -5.60
N ALA A 211 14.83 7.87 -5.91
CA ALA A 211 13.72 8.76 -6.26
C ALA A 211 13.97 9.33 -7.67
N THR A 212 13.28 8.80 -8.67
CA THR A 212 13.75 8.90 -10.06
C THR A 212 12.96 9.85 -10.96
N THR A 213 11.77 10.30 -10.54
CA THR A 213 10.88 11.16 -11.36
C THR A 213 10.40 12.38 -10.58
N ILE A 214 9.59 13.22 -11.21
CA ILE A 214 9.21 14.53 -10.65
C ILE A 214 8.48 14.35 -9.32
N ALA A 215 8.91 15.08 -8.29
CA ALA A 215 8.36 15.11 -6.94
C ALA A 215 8.29 13.73 -6.25
N THR A 216 9.16 12.79 -6.61
CA THR A 216 9.23 11.48 -5.93
C THR A 216 9.94 11.57 -4.59
N HIS A 217 9.47 10.81 -3.60
CA HIS A 217 10.14 10.66 -2.31
C HIS A 217 10.44 9.18 -2.03
N ALA A 218 11.68 8.84 -1.67
CA ALA A 218 12.07 7.48 -1.30
C ALA A 218 12.92 7.47 -0.02
N GLU A 219 12.47 6.76 1.01
CA GLU A 219 13.16 6.67 2.31
C GLU A 219 13.29 5.21 2.77
N GLY A 220 14.16 4.95 3.76
CA GLY A 220 14.36 3.61 4.30
C GLY A 220 15.52 2.83 3.66
N ALA A 221 15.30 1.59 3.22
CA ALA A 221 16.37 0.73 2.69
C ALA A 221 15.91 -0.18 1.54
N THR A 222 16.59 -0.10 0.39
CA THR A 222 16.19 -0.80 -0.86
C THR A 222 14.82 -0.31 -1.36
N THR A 223 14.53 0.98 -1.26
CA THR A 223 13.24 1.56 -1.67
C THR A 223 13.37 2.26 -3.03
N LEU A 224 12.29 2.25 -3.82
CA LEU A 224 12.24 2.87 -5.14
C LEU A 224 10.93 3.64 -5.32
N ALA A 225 11.04 4.95 -5.48
CA ALA A 225 9.98 5.82 -5.96
C ALA A 225 10.27 6.26 -7.41
N SER A 226 9.36 5.94 -8.32
CA SER A 226 9.54 6.15 -9.76
C SER A 226 8.30 6.63 -10.50
N GLY A 227 7.13 6.66 -9.85
CA GLY A 227 5.94 7.30 -10.41
C GLY A 227 5.92 8.79 -10.14
N PHE A 228 5.35 9.60 -11.03
CA PHE A 228 5.17 11.04 -10.77
C PHE A 228 4.54 11.27 -9.39
N ALA A 229 5.16 12.06 -8.52
CA ALA A 229 4.71 12.32 -7.14
C ALA A 229 4.51 11.05 -6.27
N SER A 230 5.19 9.94 -6.56
CA SER A 230 5.10 8.70 -5.77
C SER A 230 5.96 8.76 -4.51
N HIS A 231 5.52 8.06 -3.46
CA HIS A 231 6.24 7.93 -2.19
C HIS A 231 6.52 6.46 -1.87
N ALA A 232 7.76 6.12 -1.53
CA ALA A 232 8.14 4.77 -1.08
C ALA A 232 8.97 4.83 0.21
N GLU A 233 8.50 4.18 1.28
CA GLU A 233 9.18 4.13 2.58
C GLU A 233 9.32 2.69 3.10
N GLY A 234 10.26 2.44 4.01
CA GLY A 234 10.45 1.12 4.65
C GLY A 234 11.57 0.24 4.07
N PHE A 235 11.34 -1.06 3.90
CA PHE A 235 12.37 -2.03 3.46
C PHE A 235 11.94 -2.83 2.23
N VAL A 236 12.65 -2.68 1.10
CA VAL A 236 12.28 -3.33 -0.16
C VAL A 236 10.88 -2.91 -0.61
N THR A 237 10.64 -1.60 -0.73
CA THR A 237 9.34 -1.06 -1.15
C THR A 237 9.45 -0.36 -2.50
N ILE A 238 8.40 -0.48 -3.32
CA ILE A 238 8.39 0.06 -4.69
C ILE A 238 7.09 0.83 -4.90
N ALA A 239 7.21 2.13 -5.16
CA ALA A 239 6.12 2.99 -5.63
C ALA A 239 6.45 3.43 -7.07
N SER A 240 5.68 2.94 -8.05
CA SER A 240 5.91 3.18 -9.48
C SER A 240 4.71 3.76 -10.22
N GLY A 241 3.55 3.80 -9.58
CA GLY A 241 2.37 4.47 -10.12
C GLY A 241 2.40 5.98 -9.87
N GLY A 242 1.76 6.77 -10.73
CA GLY A 242 1.60 8.20 -10.48
C GLY A 242 0.80 8.44 -9.19
N ALA A 243 1.34 9.25 -8.28
CA ALA A 243 0.82 9.50 -6.94
C ALA A 243 0.57 8.23 -6.12
N SER A 244 1.32 7.15 -6.37
CA SER A 244 1.23 5.92 -5.59
C SER A 244 2.03 6.01 -4.29
N HIS A 245 1.60 5.31 -3.25
CA HIS A 245 2.29 5.22 -1.96
C HIS A 245 2.58 3.75 -1.60
N ALA A 246 3.83 3.43 -1.23
CA ALA A 246 4.22 2.11 -0.75
C ALA A 246 5.01 2.21 0.56
N GLU A 247 4.51 1.62 1.64
CA GLU A 247 5.16 1.62 2.96
C GLU A 247 5.28 0.21 3.54
N GLY A 248 6.13 0.02 4.56
CA GLY A 248 6.33 -1.27 5.23
C GLY A 248 7.49 -2.11 4.67
N GLY A 249 7.26 -3.38 4.32
CA GLY A 249 8.32 -4.30 3.89
C GLY A 249 7.93 -5.23 2.74
N ASN A 250 8.71 -5.25 1.64
CA ASN A 250 8.34 -6.00 0.42
C ASN A 250 6.98 -5.56 -0.14
N THR A 251 6.70 -4.26 -0.18
CA THR A 251 5.43 -3.71 -0.68
C THR A 251 5.59 -3.14 -2.09
N LEU A 252 4.54 -3.25 -2.90
CA LEU A 252 4.52 -2.77 -4.29
C LEU A 252 3.24 -1.99 -4.57
N ALA A 253 3.36 -0.68 -4.80
CA ALA A 253 2.31 0.16 -5.37
C ALA A 253 2.69 0.56 -6.80
N SER A 254 2.04 -0.03 -7.81
CA SER A 254 2.35 0.24 -9.23
C SER A 254 1.19 0.82 -10.03
N GLY A 255 -0.03 0.79 -9.48
CA GLY A 255 -1.16 1.49 -10.05
C GLY A 255 -1.13 2.99 -9.77
N GLN A 256 -1.72 3.80 -10.67
CA GLN A 256 -1.92 5.22 -10.40
C GLN A 256 -2.84 5.40 -9.19
N TYR A 257 -2.47 6.27 -8.25
CA TYR A 257 -3.13 6.46 -6.95
C TYR A 257 -3.24 5.17 -6.10
N ALA A 258 -2.42 4.15 -6.38
CA ALA A 258 -2.42 2.93 -5.59
C ALA A 258 -1.74 3.15 -4.24
N HIS A 259 -2.21 2.45 -3.21
CA HIS A 259 -1.59 2.45 -1.89
C HIS A 259 -1.35 1.01 -1.41
N ALA A 260 -0.11 0.71 -1.01
CA ALA A 260 0.29 -0.60 -0.49
C ALA A 260 1.06 -0.45 0.83
N GLU A 261 0.56 -1.02 1.91
CA GLU A 261 1.15 -0.95 3.25
C GLU A 261 1.23 -2.33 3.90
N GLY A 262 2.14 -2.54 4.87
CA GLY A 262 2.32 -3.83 5.56
C GLY A 262 3.51 -4.67 5.07
N TYR A 263 3.36 -5.99 4.96
CA TYR A 263 4.45 -6.90 4.58
C TYR A 263 4.06 -7.89 3.48
N TYR A 264 4.80 -7.91 2.36
CA TYR A 264 4.44 -8.62 1.13
C TYR A 264 3.07 -8.21 0.55
N THR A 265 2.78 -6.91 0.51
CA THR A 265 1.51 -6.39 -0.04
C THR A 265 1.68 -5.78 -1.43
N SER A 266 0.64 -5.83 -2.26
CA SER A 266 0.72 -5.39 -3.65
C SER A 266 -0.57 -4.74 -4.13
N ALA A 267 -0.47 -3.47 -4.55
CA ALA A 267 -1.53 -2.67 -5.16
C ALA A 267 -1.12 -2.28 -6.58
N THR A 268 -1.72 -2.90 -7.60
CA THR A 268 -1.18 -2.91 -8.98
C THR A 268 -1.98 -2.16 -10.02
N THR A 269 -3.15 -1.61 -9.67
CA THR A 269 -4.04 -0.96 -10.63
C THR A 269 -4.58 0.38 -10.11
N LEU A 270 -5.30 1.11 -10.96
CA LEU A 270 -5.84 2.42 -10.66
C LEU A 270 -6.69 2.39 -9.37
N TYR A 271 -6.36 3.24 -8.38
CA TYR A 271 -7.03 3.33 -7.08
C TYR A 271 -7.01 2.05 -6.22
N SER A 272 -6.17 1.05 -6.52
CA SER A 272 -6.12 -0.16 -5.70
C SER A 272 -5.48 0.09 -4.33
N HIS A 273 -6.01 -0.54 -3.28
CA HIS A 273 -5.49 -0.45 -1.91
C HIS A 273 -5.18 -1.84 -1.32
N SER A 274 -3.97 -2.05 -0.81
CA SER A 274 -3.55 -3.33 -0.22
C SER A 274 -2.86 -3.11 1.13
N GLU A 275 -3.39 -3.68 2.21
CA GLU A 275 -2.84 -3.59 3.57
C GLU A 275 -2.71 -4.98 4.22
N GLY A 276 -1.72 -5.18 5.11
CA GLY A 276 -1.60 -6.38 5.94
C GLY A 276 -0.41 -7.29 5.62
N PHE A 277 -0.60 -8.61 5.58
CA PHE A 277 0.45 -9.61 5.33
C PHE A 277 0.10 -10.53 4.17
N ILE A 278 0.89 -10.52 3.10
CA ILE A 278 0.62 -11.25 1.85
C ILE A 278 -0.76 -10.85 1.31
N THR A 279 -0.96 -9.57 1.00
CA THR A 279 -2.23 -9.08 0.43
C THR A 279 -2.05 -8.57 -1.00
N ILE A 280 -3.07 -8.76 -1.84
CA ILE A 280 -3.02 -8.40 -3.26
C ILE A 280 -4.30 -7.69 -3.67
N ALA A 281 -4.19 -6.42 -4.03
CA ALA A 281 -5.21 -5.64 -4.70
C ALA A 281 -4.82 -5.42 -6.17
N SER A 282 -5.54 -6.07 -7.09
CA SER A 282 -5.21 -6.08 -8.53
C SER A 282 -6.40 -5.82 -9.45
N GLY A 283 -7.56 -5.48 -8.88
CA GLY A 283 -8.68 -4.92 -9.62
C GLY A 283 -8.73 -3.40 -9.51
N VAL A 284 -9.30 -2.73 -10.51
CA VAL A 284 -9.48 -1.27 -10.46
C VAL A 284 -10.34 -0.91 -9.25
N ALA A 285 -9.89 0.07 -8.46
CA ALA A 285 -10.53 0.45 -7.20
C ALA A 285 -10.76 -0.72 -6.21
N SER A 286 -9.98 -1.80 -6.31
CA SER A 286 -10.07 -2.94 -5.39
C SER A 286 -9.39 -2.65 -4.05
N HIS A 287 -9.89 -3.24 -2.97
CA HIS A 287 -9.33 -3.13 -1.63
C HIS A 287 -9.09 -4.52 -1.03
N ALA A 288 -7.87 -4.80 -0.58
CA ALA A 288 -7.50 -6.03 0.09
C ALA A 288 -6.81 -5.75 1.44
N GLN A 289 -7.38 -6.23 2.55
CA GLN A 289 -6.82 -6.05 3.90
C GLN A 289 -6.75 -7.39 4.65
N GLY A 290 -5.72 -7.62 5.47
CA GLY A 290 -5.64 -8.77 6.38
C GLY A 290 -4.46 -9.73 6.10
N TYR A 291 -4.67 -11.04 6.20
CA TYR A 291 -3.65 -12.07 5.99
C TYR A 291 -4.01 -12.96 4.79
N GLN A 292 -3.13 -13.03 3.79
CA GLN A 292 -3.37 -13.83 2.58
C GLN A 292 -4.67 -13.47 1.84
N THR A 293 -5.03 -12.18 1.80
CA THR A 293 -6.26 -11.70 1.16
C THR A 293 -6.00 -11.20 -0.26
N LYS A 294 -6.99 -11.36 -1.14
CA LYS A 294 -6.86 -11.01 -2.55
C LYS A 294 -8.15 -10.44 -3.12
N ALA A 295 -8.08 -9.20 -3.60
CA ALA A 295 -9.15 -8.51 -4.31
C ALA A 295 -8.72 -8.32 -5.78
N THR A 296 -9.36 -9.03 -6.71
CA THR A 296 -8.98 -9.01 -8.14
C THR A 296 -10.04 -8.49 -9.08
N GLY A 297 -11.28 -8.44 -8.66
CA GLY A 297 -12.34 -7.83 -9.47
C GLY A 297 -12.29 -6.31 -9.41
N GLU A 298 -12.87 -5.65 -10.41
CA GLU A 298 -13.14 -4.21 -10.35
C GLU A 298 -14.10 -3.90 -9.19
N ILE A 299 -13.78 -2.89 -8.37
CA ILE A 299 -14.56 -2.50 -7.18
C ILE A 299 -14.76 -3.70 -6.24
N SER A 300 -13.76 -4.59 -6.14
CA SER A 300 -13.81 -5.75 -5.24
C SER A 300 -13.23 -5.43 -3.87
N TYR A 301 -13.74 -6.11 -2.84
CA TYR A 301 -13.37 -5.88 -1.44
C TYR A 301 -13.09 -7.21 -0.74
N ALA A 302 -11.85 -7.43 -0.28
CA ALA A 302 -11.43 -8.66 0.40
C ALA A 302 -10.81 -8.35 1.77
N GLU A 303 -11.41 -8.85 2.84
CA GLU A 303 -10.95 -8.65 4.22
C GLU A 303 -10.83 -9.96 4.98
N GLY A 304 -9.90 -10.04 5.94
CA GLY A 304 -9.78 -11.16 6.87
C GLY A 304 -8.58 -12.09 6.62
N ASN A 305 -8.80 -13.40 6.61
CA ASN A 305 -7.76 -14.43 6.54
C ASN A 305 -8.02 -15.40 5.37
N ILE A 306 -7.14 -15.46 4.38
CA ILE A 306 -7.31 -16.34 3.21
C ILE A 306 -8.63 -16.01 2.48
N THR A 307 -8.91 -14.74 2.22
CA THR A 307 -10.15 -14.32 1.55
C THR A 307 -9.89 -13.88 0.11
N HIS A 308 -10.87 -14.11 -0.75
CA HIS A 308 -10.72 -13.87 -2.19
C HIS A 308 -11.98 -13.27 -2.82
N ALA A 309 -11.95 -11.96 -3.09
CA ALA A 309 -12.97 -11.26 -3.86
C ALA A 309 -12.56 -11.28 -5.34
N ALA A 310 -12.97 -12.33 -6.05
CA ALA A 310 -12.52 -12.66 -7.41
C ALA A 310 -13.17 -11.79 -8.49
N GLY A 311 -14.47 -11.54 -8.34
CA GLY A 311 -15.31 -10.97 -9.39
C GLY A 311 -15.53 -9.48 -9.24
N ASP A 312 -15.99 -8.84 -10.31
CA ASP A 312 -16.34 -7.43 -10.26
C ASP A 312 -17.49 -7.19 -9.28
N ASN A 313 -17.42 -6.09 -8.53
CA ASN A 313 -18.38 -5.71 -7.49
C ASN A 313 -18.61 -6.85 -6.47
N SER A 314 -17.53 -7.54 -6.09
CA SER A 314 -17.57 -8.65 -5.14
C SER A 314 -17.06 -8.26 -3.76
N HIS A 315 -17.60 -8.89 -2.71
CA HIS A 315 -17.18 -8.68 -1.33
C HIS A 315 -16.95 -10.03 -0.65
N ALA A 316 -15.73 -10.29 -0.17
CA ALA A 316 -15.38 -11.47 0.63
C ALA A 316 -14.78 -11.07 1.97
N GLU A 317 -15.42 -11.45 3.08
CA GLU A 317 -14.97 -11.16 4.45
C GLU A 317 -14.88 -12.46 5.27
N GLY A 318 -13.95 -12.54 6.23
CA GLY A 318 -13.86 -13.63 7.19
C GLY A 318 -12.63 -14.54 7.01
N ILE A 319 -12.81 -15.86 7.09
CA ILE A 319 -11.74 -16.86 6.98
C ILE A 319 -12.03 -17.82 5.83
N SER A 320 -11.12 -17.95 4.86
CA SER A 320 -11.28 -18.87 3.73
C SER A 320 -12.59 -18.63 2.96
N THR A 321 -12.87 -17.36 2.62
CA THR A 321 -14.09 -16.96 1.89
C THR A 321 -13.79 -16.62 0.43
N TYR A 322 -14.76 -16.87 -0.45
CA TYR A 322 -14.67 -16.63 -1.88
C TYR A 322 -15.93 -15.94 -2.41
N ALA A 323 -15.76 -14.80 -3.08
CA ALA A 323 -16.83 -14.08 -3.76
C ALA A 323 -16.56 -13.94 -5.27
N GLY A 324 -17.49 -14.41 -6.10
CA GLY A 324 -17.53 -14.21 -7.54
C GLY A 324 -18.18 -12.89 -7.95
N VAL A 325 -18.54 -12.77 -9.24
CA VAL A 325 -19.09 -11.52 -9.80
C VAL A 325 -20.42 -11.16 -9.13
N ASN A 326 -20.54 -9.91 -8.66
CA ASN A 326 -21.70 -9.39 -7.91
C ASN A 326 -22.08 -10.24 -6.68
N SER A 327 -21.12 -10.94 -6.06
CA SER A 327 -21.38 -11.83 -4.94
C SER A 327 -20.86 -11.26 -3.62
N HIS A 328 -21.50 -11.68 -2.53
CA HIS A 328 -21.09 -11.41 -1.16
C HIS A 328 -20.84 -12.73 -0.43
N ALA A 329 -19.68 -12.91 0.20
CA ALA A 329 -19.35 -14.07 1.03
C ALA A 329 -18.78 -13.64 2.39
N GLU A 330 -19.43 -14.02 3.49
CA GLU A 330 -19.00 -13.72 4.87
C GLU A 330 -18.87 -15.00 5.73
N GLY A 331 -17.91 -15.05 6.65
CA GLY A 331 -17.81 -16.11 7.67
C GLY A 331 -16.61 -17.04 7.51
N TRP A 332 -16.76 -18.35 7.70
CA TRP A 332 -15.66 -19.32 7.63
C TRP A 332 -15.95 -20.45 6.63
N LEU A 333 -15.08 -20.63 5.63
CA LEU A 333 -15.27 -21.59 4.52
C LEU A 333 -16.55 -21.29 3.71
N THR A 334 -16.78 -20.02 3.39
CA THR A 334 -17.99 -19.53 2.72
C THR A 334 -17.75 -19.22 1.25
N TYR A 335 -18.66 -19.64 0.37
CA TYR A 335 -18.51 -19.48 -1.09
C TYR A 335 -19.77 -18.88 -1.71
N ALA A 336 -19.64 -17.75 -2.40
CA ALA A 336 -20.68 -17.17 -3.23
C ALA A 336 -20.13 -16.90 -4.64
N THR A 337 -20.63 -17.57 -5.68
CA THR A 337 -19.93 -17.62 -6.98
C THR A 337 -20.55 -16.84 -8.13
N ALA A 338 -21.84 -16.49 -8.08
CA ALA A 338 -22.52 -15.87 -9.23
C ALA A 338 -23.73 -15.02 -8.82
N THR A 339 -23.56 -13.71 -8.58
CA THR A 339 -24.66 -12.82 -8.16
C THR A 339 -25.45 -13.43 -7.00
N SER A 340 -24.72 -13.82 -5.96
CA SER A 340 -25.22 -14.65 -4.87
C SER A 340 -24.69 -14.16 -3.53
N HIS A 341 -25.37 -14.55 -2.46
CA HIS A 341 -25.00 -14.22 -1.09
C HIS A 341 -24.77 -15.51 -0.30
N ALA A 342 -23.65 -15.62 0.42
CA ALA A 342 -23.43 -16.68 1.39
C ALA A 342 -22.85 -16.12 2.69
N GLU A 343 -23.36 -16.58 3.84
CA GLU A 343 -22.89 -16.18 5.16
C GLU A 343 -22.88 -17.38 6.14
N GLY A 344 -21.95 -17.42 7.11
CA GLY A 344 -21.90 -18.45 8.15
C GLY A 344 -20.68 -19.38 8.13
N TYR A 345 -20.84 -20.67 8.48
CA TYR A 345 -19.75 -21.66 8.51
C TYR A 345 -20.01 -22.80 7.51
N GLN A 346 -19.09 -22.99 6.56
CA GLN A 346 -19.20 -23.98 5.47
C GLN A 346 -20.43 -23.78 4.57
N THR A 347 -20.77 -22.53 4.24
CA THR A 347 -21.95 -22.23 3.41
C THR A 347 -21.59 -22.00 1.94
N SER A 348 -22.53 -22.24 1.04
CA SER A 348 -22.28 -22.24 -0.41
C SER A 348 -23.49 -21.78 -1.22
N ALA A 349 -23.35 -20.66 -1.91
CA ALA A 349 -24.35 -20.08 -2.80
C ALA A 349 -23.78 -20.04 -4.25
N MET A 350 -24.11 -21.05 -5.04
CA MET A 350 -23.34 -21.44 -6.24
C MET A 350 -23.91 -20.93 -7.57
N THR A 351 -25.10 -20.36 -7.58
CA THR A 351 -25.87 -20.02 -8.79
C THR A 351 -26.47 -18.62 -8.70
N GLN A 352 -27.13 -18.16 -9.77
CA GLN A 352 -27.67 -16.81 -9.81
C GLN A 352 -28.77 -16.59 -8.79
N TYR A 353 -28.67 -15.47 -8.07
CA TYR A 353 -29.66 -14.97 -7.11
C TYR A 353 -29.94 -15.93 -5.94
N CYS A 354 -29.05 -16.88 -5.68
CA CYS A 354 -29.23 -17.78 -4.55
C CYS A 354 -28.66 -17.19 -3.25
N HIS A 355 -29.24 -17.62 -2.13
CA HIS A 355 -28.84 -17.23 -0.78
C HIS A 355 -28.56 -18.48 0.08
N SER A 356 -27.44 -18.51 0.80
CA SER A 356 -27.08 -19.58 1.73
C SER A 356 -26.59 -19.04 3.06
N GLU A 357 -27.28 -19.32 4.15
CA GLU A 357 -26.96 -18.83 5.50
C GLU A 357 -26.88 -19.99 6.52
N GLY A 358 -26.02 -19.88 7.53
CA GLY A 358 -25.99 -20.77 8.69
C GLY A 358 -24.78 -21.73 8.75
N LEU A 359 -25.05 -23.00 9.05
CA LEU A 359 -24.03 -24.05 9.19
C LEU A 359 -24.16 -25.11 8.11
N ARG A 360 -23.14 -25.26 7.26
CA ARG A 360 -23.06 -26.33 6.26
C ARG A 360 -24.25 -26.33 5.29
N THR A 361 -24.67 -25.14 4.85
CA THR A 361 -25.81 -24.95 3.94
C THR A 361 -25.36 -24.85 2.49
N LEU A 362 -26.22 -25.31 1.57
CA LEU A 362 -25.95 -25.30 0.14
C LEU A 362 -27.18 -24.82 -0.64
N ALA A 363 -27.07 -23.67 -1.29
CA ALA A 363 -28.00 -23.20 -2.31
C ALA A 363 -27.34 -23.28 -3.70
N ASN A 364 -27.86 -24.16 -4.57
CA ASN A 364 -27.27 -24.40 -5.90
C ASN A 364 -28.31 -24.55 -7.03
N GLY A 365 -29.56 -24.16 -6.78
CA GLY A 365 -30.55 -23.85 -7.83
C GLY A 365 -30.63 -22.34 -8.06
N ASN A 366 -31.09 -21.90 -9.23
CA ASN A 366 -31.27 -20.47 -9.47
C ASN A 366 -32.35 -19.92 -8.53
N GLN A 367 -32.11 -18.77 -7.89
CA GLN A 367 -33.01 -18.19 -6.87
C GLN A 367 -33.28 -19.11 -5.65
N ALA A 368 -32.44 -20.14 -5.42
CA ALA A 368 -32.61 -21.02 -4.28
C ALA A 368 -32.22 -20.34 -2.96
N HIS A 369 -32.87 -20.72 -1.87
CA HIS A 369 -32.60 -20.21 -0.53
C HIS A 369 -32.37 -21.37 0.45
N ALA A 370 -31.19 -21.43 1.09
CA ALA A 370 -30.88 -22.44 2.10
C ALA A 370 -30.44 -21.78 3.41
N GLU A 371 -31.21 -21.96 4.49
CA GLU A 371 -30.93 -21.40 5.82
C GLU A 371 -30.90 -22.52 6.87
N GLY A 372 -30.10 -22.37 7.93
CA GLY A 372 -30.11 -23.27 9.09
C GLY A 372 -28.88 -24.18 9.16
N ASN A 373 -29.07 -25.46 9.47
CA ASN A 373 -27.99 -26.40 9.71
C ASN A 373 -28.10 -27.62 8.79
N ALA A 374 -27.08 -27.83 7.96
CA ALA A 374 -27.02 -28.92 6.99
C ALA A 374 -28.17 -28.93 5.98
N THR A 375 -28.70 -27.76 5.61
CA THR A 375 -29.81 -27.62 4.65
C THR A 375 -29.30 -27.53 3.22
N LYS A 376 -30.12 -28.00 2.28
CA LYS A 376 -29.79 -28.01 0.85
C LYS A 376 -30.98 -27.61 -0.02
N ALA A 377 -30.83 -26.53 -0.77
CA ALA A 377 -31.79 -26.03 -1.76
C ALA A 377 -31.19 -26.14 -3.17
N SER A 378 -31.57 -27.18 -3.92
CA SER A 378 -31.00 -27.51 -5.23
C SER A 378 -31.95 -27.31 -6.41
N GLY A 379 -33.25 -27.15 -6.16
CA GLY A 379 -34.20 -26.82 -7.21
C GLY A 379 -34.21 -25.32 -7.52
N ASP A 380 -34.57 -24.95 -8.75
CA ASP A 380 -34.81 -23.55 -9.08
C ASP A 380 -35.95 -22.99 -8.22
N SER A 381 -35.75 -21.80 -7.63
CA SER A 381 -36.65 -21.15 -6.67
C SER A 381 -37.00 -22.02 -5.45
N SER A 382 -36.17 -23.02 -5.10
CA SER A 382 -36.40 -23.87 -3.93
C SER A 382 -36.00 -23.19 -2.61
N HIS A 383 -36.65 -23.58 -1.52
CA HIS A 383 -36.38 -23.06 -0.19
C HIS A 383 -36.17 -24.22 0.80
N ALA A 384 -35.04 -24.26 1.50
CA ALA A 384 -34.75 -25.23 2.55
C ALA A 384 -34.35 -24.54 3.86
N GLN A 385 -35.11 -24.75 4.93
CA GLN A 385 -34.85 -24.16 6.25
C GLN A 385 -34.91 -25.20 7.39
N GLY A 386 -34.14 -24.99 8.46
CA GLY A 386 -34.13 -25.84 9.65
C GLY A 386 -32.90 -26.75 9.79
N LEU A 387 -33.07 -28.02 10.14
CA LEU A 387 -31.98 -28.98 10.36
C LEU A 387 -32.07 -30.15 9.38
N SER A 388 -31.05 -30.32 8.53
CA SER A 388 -30.96 -31.42 7.54
C SER A 388 -32.14 -31.46 6.55
N SER A 389 -32.72 -30.30 6.24
CA SER A 389 -33.82 -30.15 5.27
C SER A 389 -33.30 -30.11 3.83
N ILE A 390 -33.98 -30.79 2.91
CA ILE A 390 -33.59 -30.89 1.49
C ILE A 390 -34.77 -30.45 0.60
N ALA A 391 -34.61 -29.37 -0.16
CA ALA A 391 -35.53 -28.94 -1.20
C ALA A 391 -34.86 -29.10 -2.58
N SER A 392 -35.30 -30.06 -3.39
CA SER A 392 -34.67 -30.40 -4.68
C SER A 392 -35.58 -30.28 -5.90
N GLY A 393 -36.89 -30.16 -5.69
CA GLY A 393 -37.83 -29.88 -6.77
C GLY A 393 -37.86 -28.39 -7.14
N MET A 394 -38.27 -28.07 -8.36
CA MET A 394 -38.54 -26.68 -8.76
C MET A 394 -39.61 -26.07 -7.84
N ALA A 395 -39.34 -24.89 -7.29
CA ALA A 395 -40.21 -24.17 -6.35
C ALA A 395 -40.67 -25.04 -5.15
N SER A 396 -39.86 -26.01 -4.74
CA SER A 396 -40.11 -26.83 -3.56
C SER A 396 -39.73 -26.12 -2.25
N HIS A 397 -40.41 -26.45 -1.15
CA HIS A 397 -40.15 -25.89 0.17
C HIS A 397 -39.97 -27.03 1.19
N ALA A 398 -38.83 -27.10 1.86
CA ALA A 398 -38.56 -28.02 2.95
C ALA A 398 -38.23 -27.26 4.24
N GLU A 399 -39.04 -27.42 5.28
CA GLU A 399 -38.83 -26.77 6.58
C GLU A 399 -38.90 -27.76 7.75
N GLY A 400 -38.12 -27.54 8.81
CA GLY A 400 -38.15 -28.37 10.03
C GLY A 400 -36.92 -29.26 10.21
N ASN A 401 -37.10 -30.49 10.66
CA ASN A 401 -36.02 -31.42 11.00
C ASN A 401 -36.05 -32.64 10.09
N ASN A 402 -35.00 -32.85 9.31
CA ASN A 402 -34.83 -33.99 8.41
C ASN A 402 -35.97 -34.10 7.38
N THR A 403 -36.40 -32.97 6.81
CA THR A 403 -37.49 -32.94 5.82
C THR A 403 -36.95 -32.99 4.38
N THR A 404 -37.72 -33.53 3.45
CA THR A 404 -37.33 -33.63 2.04
C THR A 404 -38.50 -33.27 1.13
N ALA A 405 -38.37 -32.18 0.36
CA ALA A 405 -39.29 -31.77 -0.69
C ALA A 405 -38.61 -31.93 -2.05
N SER A 406 -38.91 -32.99 -2.79
CA SER A 406 -38.28 -33.28 -4.10
C SER A 406 -39.23 -33.23 -5.29
N GLY A 407 -40.54 -33.17 -5.06
CA GLY A 407 -41.50 -32.90 -6.12
C GLY A 407 -41.49 -31.43 -6.54
N ASN A 408 -41.78 -31.13 -7.80
CA ASN A 408 -42.01 -29.74 -8.21
C ASN A 408 -43.21 -29.16 -7.45
N TYR A 409 -43.07 -27.94 -6.93
CA TYR A 409 -44.07 -27.26 -6.10
C TYR A 409 -44.47 -28.05 -4.83
N SER A 410 -43.59 -28.93 -4.31
CA SER A 410 -43.87 -29.70 -3.10
C SER A 410 -43.52 -28.94 -1.83
N HIS A 411 -44.21 -29.24 -0.72
CA HIS A 411 -43.95 -28.67 0.59
C HIS A 411 -43.81 -29.79 1.63
N ALA A 412 -42.67 -29.85 2.31
CA ALA A 412 -42.43 -30.77 3.42
C ALA A 412 -42.13 -29.97 4.69
N GLN A 413 -42.97 -30.13 5.73
CA GLN A 413 -42.77 -29.49 7.03
C GLN A 413 -42.83 -30.51 8.18
N GLY A 414 -42.17 -30.21 9.30
CA GLY A 414 -42.23 -31.05 10.51
C GLY A 414 -40.96 -31.86 10.76
N THR A 415 -41.08 -33.14 11.13
CA THR A 415 -39.94 -34.01 11.47
C THR A 415 -39.94 -35.27 10.62
N SER A 416 -38.85 -35.53 9.88
CA SER A 416 -38.69 -36.69 9.02
C SER A 416 -39.81 -36.83 7.97
N THR A 417 -40.31 -35.71 7.42
CA THR A 417 -41.37 -35.70 6.42
C THR A 417 -40.82 -35.65 4.99
N VAL A 418 -41.49 -36.30 4.06
CA VAL A 418 -41.04 -36.46 2.68
C VAL A 418 -42.17 -36.14 1.69
N ALA A 419 -42.02 -35.09 0.89
CA ALA A 419 -42.93 -34.70 -0.17
C ALA A 419 -42.22 -34.87 -1.54
N ILE A 420 -42.52 -35.96 -2.26
CA ILE A 420 -41.85 -36.30 -3.53
C ILE A 420 -42.79 -36.20 -4.74
N GLY A 421 -44.10 -36.15 -4.53
CA GLY A 421 -45.07 -35.91 -5.59
C GLY A 421 -45.11 -34.44 -6.04
N THR A 422 -45.42 -34.20 -7.32
CA THR A 422 -45.67 -32.83 -7.81
C THR A 422 -46.88 -32.21 -7.11
N ASN A 423 -46.77 -30.96 -6.65
CA ASN A 423 -47.80 -30.28 -5.84
C ASN A 423 -48.19 -31.03 -4.56
N SER A 424 -47.30 -31.86 -4.00
CA SER A 424 -47.59 -32.61 -2.78
C SER A 424 -47.26 -31.81 -1.50
N PHE A 425 -48.03 -32.06 -0.43
CA PHE A 425 -47.81 -31.49 0.90
C PHE A 425 -47.65 -32.61 1.93
N ALA A 426 -46.54 -32.63 2.67
CA ALA A 426 -46.30 -33.54 3.78
C ALA A 426 -46.02 -32.75 5.07
N SER A 427 -46.77 -33.05 6.13
CA SER A 427 -46.62 -32.41 7.44
C SER A 427 -46.72 -33.43 8.59
N GLY A 428 -46.12 -33.09 9.73
CA GLY A 428 -46.18 -33.90 10.95
C GLY A 428 -44.89 -34.69 11.21
N LEU A 429 -45.00 -35.97 11.60
CA LEU A 429 -43.88 -36.83 11.98
C LEU A 429 -43.82 -38.07 11.09
N ARG A 430 -42.71 -38.29 10.37
CA ARG A 430 -42.52 -39.49 9.51
C ARG A 430 -43.65 -39.69 8.50
N THR A 431 -44.09 -38.60 7.85
CA THR A 431 -45.12 -38.66 6.81
C THR A 431 -44.53 -38.62 5.40
N VAL A 432 -45.16 -39.30 4.45
CA VAL A 432 -44.70 -39.39 3.06
C VAL A 432 -45.83 -39.05 2.09
N ALA A 433 -45.66 -38.00 1.29
CA ALA A 433 -46.58 -37.59 0.22
C ALA A 433 -45.92 -37.86 -1.13
N SER A 434 -46.30 -38.97 -1.78
CA SER A 434 -45.64 -39.48 -2.99
C SER A 434 -46.47 -39.42 -4.28
N GLY A 435 -47.80 -39.38 -4.17
CA GLY A 435 -48.67 -39.09 -5.31
C GLY A 435 -48.65 -37.62 -5.71
N ALA A 436 -49.03 -37.31 -6.94
CA ALA A 436 -49.26 -35.93 -7.35
C ALA A 436 -50.47 -35.33 -6.60
N THR A 437 -50.42 -34.03 -6.30
CA THR A 437 -51.50 -33.28 -5.65
C THR A 437 -52.00 -33.89 -4.33
N THR A 438 -51.14 -34.58 -3.59
CA THR A 438 -51.50 -35.21 -2.30
C THR A 438 -51.31 -34.29 -1.10
N PHE A 439 -52.11 -34.49 -0.06
CA PHE A 439 -51.95 -33.84 1.23
C PHE A 439 -51.84 -34.89 2.34
N VAL A 440 -50.76 -34.86 3.13
CA VAL A 440 -50.56 -35.76 4.27
C VAL A 440 -50.26 -34.95 5.53
N HIS A 441 -51.03 -35.17 6.58
CA HIS A 441 -50.75 -34.62 7.91
C HIS A 441 -51.02 -35.65 9.01
N GLY A 442 -50.08 -35.76 9.95
CA GLY A 442 -50.21 -36.64 11.11
C GLY A 442 -48.90 -37.33 11.45
N SER A 443 -48.96 -38.63 11.74
CA SER A 443 -47.77 -39.42 12.11
C SER A 443 -47.73 -40.76 11.38
N ASP A 444 -46.56 -41.18 10.92
CA ASP A 444 -46.37 -42.51 10.32
C ASP A 444 -47.32 -42.81 9.14
N SER A 445 -47.73 -41.78 8.40
CA SER A 445 -48.76 -41.87 7.35
C SER A 445 -48.19 -41.60 5.97
N THR A 446 -48.70 -42.29 4.96
CA THR A 446 -48.24 -42.21 3.56
C THR A 446 -49.41 -42.01 2.60
N ALA A 447 -49.32 -41.07 1.66
CA ALA A 447 -50.18 -40.98 0.48
C ALA A 447 -49.40 -41.37 -0.78
N MET A 448 -49.85 -42.40 -1.49
CA MET A 448 -49.17 -42.97 -2.67
C MET A 448 -49.87 -42.67 -3.99
N ALA A 449 -51.19 -42.55 -3.97
CA ALA A 449 -51.96 -42.28 -5.19
C ALA A 449 -52.18 -40.78 -5.40
N ASP A 450 -52.44 -40.40 -6.65
CA ASP A 450 -52.69 -39.01 -7.00
C ASP A 450 -53.99 -38.50 -6.37
N ASN A 451 -54.01 -37.21 -6.03
CA ASN A 451 -55.20 -36.54 -5.52
C ASN A 451 -55.73 -37.18 -4.22
N THR A 452 -54.84 -37.70 -3.38
CA THR A 452 -55.15 -38.37 -2.11
C THR A 452 -54.89 -37.46 -0.90
N ILE A 453 -55.83 -37.45 0.05
CA ILE A 453 -55.66 -36.77 1.34
C ILE A 453 -55.55 -37.83 2.45
N VAL A 454 -54.56 -37.70 3.33
CA VAL A 454 -54.37 -38.58 4.49
C VAL A 454 -54.25 -37.73 5.76
N LEU A 455 -55.16 -37.93 6.71
CA LEU A 455 -55.14 -37.26 8.02
C LEU A 455 -55.19 -38.31 9.13
N GLY A 456 -54.10 -38.42 9.91
CA GLY A 456 -54.06 -39.30 11.07
C GLY A 456 -52.75 -40.05 11.28
N ASN A 457 -52.82 -41.13 12.07
CA ASN A 457 -51.67 -41.93 12.45
C ASN A 457 -51.70 -43.30 11.73
N SER A 458 -50.56 -43.73 11.17
CA SER A 458 -50.38 -45.06 10.58
C SER A 458 -51.34 -45.38 9.44
N ILE A 459 -51.61 -44.40 8.56
CA ILE A 459 -52.53 -44.56 7.42
C ILE A 459 -51.74 -44.65 6.11
N THR A 460 -52.06 -45.62 5.27
CA THR A 460 -51.53 -45.69 3.89
C THR A 460 -52.66 -45.45 2.88
N GLY A 461 -52.62 -44.30 2.21
CA GLY A 461 -53.56 -43.93 1.16
C GLY A 461 -53.11 -44.41 -0.21
N THR A 462 -53.78 -45.41 -0.77
CA THR A 462 -53.38 -46.10 -2.02
C THR A 462 -54.34 -45.89 -3.19
N THR A 463 -55.48 -45.24 -2.96
CA THR A 463 -56.52 -45.01 -3.98
C THR A 463 -56.57 -43.54 -4.37
N ALA A 464 -56.55 -43.27 -5.67
CA ALA A 464 -56.62 -41.91 -6.18
C ALA A 464 -57.96 -41.26 -5.84
N ASN A 465 -58.00 -39.92 -5.76
CA ASN A 465 -59.22 -39.15 -5.47
C ASN A 465 -59.94 -39.59 -4.18
N THR A 466 -59.18 -39.94 -3.14
CA THR A 466 -59.71 -40.50 -1.90
C THR A 466 -59.14 -39.78 -0.68
N THR A 467 -59.98 -39.58 0.34
CA THR A 467 -59.56 -39.07 1.65
C THR A 467 -59.56 -40.20 2.67
N TYR A 468 -58.42 -40.42 3.32
CA TYR A 468 -58.25 -41.40 4.39
C TYR A 468 -58.16 -40.70 5.75
N VAL A 469 -58.99 -41.15 6.68
CA VAL A 469 -59.01 -40.73 8.08
C VAL A 469 -59.26 -41.94 8.98
N ASP A 470 -58.54 -42.07 10.09
CA ASP A 470 -58.74 -43.18 11.05
C ASP A 470 -60.10 -43.04 11.76
N ARG A 471 -60.36 -41.88 12.37
CA ARG A 471 -61.62 -41.60 13.08
C ARG A 471 -62.26 -40.30 12.59
N LEU A 472 -63.43 -40.43 11.97
CA LEU A 472 -64.25 -39.30 11.54
C LEU A 472 -65.36 -39.01 12.56
N ASN A 473 -65.38 -37.81 13.11
CA ASN A 473 -66.47 -37.36 13.99
C ASN A 473 -67.46 -36.50 13.20
N ILE A 474 -68.68 -37.01 13.00
CA ILE A 474 -69.76 -36.32 12.27
C ILE A 474 -70.75 -35.75 13.28
N LYS A 475 -70.79 -34.41 13.39
CA LYS A 475 -71.57 -33.68 14.42
C LYS A 475 -73.08 -33.87 14.31
N THR A 476 -73.61 -34.07 13.11
CA THR A 476 -75.06 -34.26 12.89
C THR A 476 -75.27 -35.27 11.78
N VAL A 477 -76.10 -36.26 12.06
CA VAL A 477 -76.48 -37.31 11.10
C VAL A 477 -78.01 -37.40 11.14
N GLY A 478 -78.66 -37.25 9.98
CA GLY A 478 -80.13 -37.30 9.90
C GLY A 478 -80.68 -38.66 10.32
N ILE A 479 -81.85 -38.69 10.96
CA ILE A 479 -82.50 -39.93 11.42
C ILE A 479 -83.72 -40.22 10.54
N TYR A 480 -83.78 -41.42 9.95
CA TYR A 480 -84.87 -41.88 9.09
C TYR A 480 -85.40 -43.23 9.59
N ALA A 481 -86.65 -43.59 9.30
CA ALA A 481 -87.20 -44.86 9.77
C ALA A 481 -86.41 -46.08 9.23
N ASP A 482 -86.04 -46.04 7.94
CA ASP A 482 -85.26 -47.05 7.23
C ASP A 482 -84.59 -46.43 5.97
N ASN A 483 -83.96 -47.26 5.14
CA ASN A 483 -83.35 -46.81 3.88
C ASN A 483 -84.39 -46.34 2.84
N ALA A 484 -85.58 -46.95 2.81
CA ALA A 484 -86.62 -46.53 1.88
C ALA A 484 -87.12 -45.12 2.22
N ALA A 485 -87.31 -44.80 3.51
CA ALA A 485 -87.65 -43.48 4.01
C ALA A 485 -86.54 -42.46 3.75
N ALA A 486 -85.28 -42.87 3.88
CA ALA A 486 -84.13 -42.03 3.52
C ALA A 486 -84.10 -41.68 2.02
N ILE A 487 -84.40 -42.65 1.15
CA ILE A 487 -84.50 -42.44 -0.31
C ILE A 487 -85.72 -41.58 -0.67
N ALA A 488 -86.89 -41.88 -0.08
CA ALA A 488 -88.14 -41.15 -0.32
C ALA A 488 -88.07 -39.70 0.16
N GLY A 489 -87.26 -39.43 1.20
CA GLY A 489 -86.93 -38.08 1.67
C GLY A 489 -86.01 -37.28 0.73
N GLY A 490 -85.63 -37.85 -0.42
CA GLY A 490 -84.81 -37.17 -1.43
C GLY A 490 -83.34 -36.98 -1.05
N LEU A 491 -82.83 -37.71 -0.04
CA LEU A 491 -81.42 -37.63 0.34
C LEU A 491 -80.52 -37.91 -0.86
N PRO A 492 -79.52 -37.10 -1.20
CA PRO A 492 -78.57 -37.42 -2.28
C PRO A 492 -77.79 -38.73 -2.05
N VAL A 493 -77.35 -39.39 -3.13
CA VAL A 493 -76.44 -40.56 -3.04
C VAL A 493 -75.15 -40.15 -2.32
N GLY A 494 -74.64 -41.01 -1.45
CA GLY A 494 -73.50 -40.75 -0.57
C GLY A 494 -73.86 -40.11 0.78
N THR A 495 -75.14 -39.78 1.02
CA THR A 495 -75.56 -39.25 2.33
C THR A 495 -75.42 -40.31 3.41
N ILE A 496 -74.69 -39.95 4.47
CA ILE A 496 -74.62 -40.73 5.72
C ILE A 496 -75.85 -40.38 6.58
N TYR A 497 -76.62 -41.37 6.98
CA TYR A 497 -77.80 -41.19 7.84
C TYR A 497 -77.88 -42.29 8.90
N ARG A 498 -78.73 -42.11 9.91
CA ARG A 498 -79.04 -43.12 10.92
C ARG A 498 -80.47 -43.62 10.73
N THR A 499 -80.71 -44.91 10.94
CA THR A 499 -82.08 -45.41 11.08
C THR A 499 -82.65 -44.99 12.45
N SER A 500 -83.97 -45.07 12.63
CA SER A 500 -84.64 -44.83 13.93
C SER A 500 -84.21 -45.85 14.99
N THR A 501 -83.67 -47.00 14.55
CA THR A 501 -83.04 -48.04 15.40
C THR A 501 -81.57 -47.74 15.73
N GLY A 502 -81.01 -46.65 15.23
CA GLY A 502 -79.64 -46.19 15.52
C GLY A 502 -78.56 -46.75 14.61
N GLN A 503 -78.89 -47.53 13.58
CA GLN A 503 -77.91 -48.06 12.62
C GLN A 503 -77.40 -46.95 11.70
N LEU A 504 -76.09 -46.84 11.54
CA LEU A 504 -75.47 -45.92 10.57
C LEU A 504 -75.53 -46.53 9.18
N MET A 505 -76.03 -45.77 8.21
CA MET A 505 -76.25 -46.19 6.83
C MET A 505 -75.70 -45.14 5.86
N ILE A 506 -75.37 -45.58 4.65
CA ILE A 506 -75.00 -44.71 3.53
C ILE A 506 -76.03 -44.95 2.43
N ARG A 507 -76.59 -43.87 1.87
CA ARG A 507 -77.43 -44.00 0.67
C ARG A 507 -76.52 -44.37 -0.50
N TYR A 508 -76.61 -45.61 -0.96
CA TYR A 508 -75.94 -46.08 -2.19
C TYR A 508 -76.74 -45.72 -3.44
#